data_AF-A0A2V6IM36-F1
#
_entry.id   AF-A0A2V6IM36-F1
#
_cell.length_a   1.000
_cell.length_b   1.000
_cell.length_c   1.000
_cell.angle_alpha   90.00
_cell.angle_beta   90.00
_cell.angle_gamma   90.00
#
_symmetry.space_group_name_H-M   'P 1'
#
loop_
_entity.id
_entity.type
_entity.pdbx_description
1 polymer ?
#
loop_
_entity_poly.entity_id
_entity_poly.type
_entity_poly.pdbx_seq_one_letter_code
_entity_poly.pdbx_strand_id
1 'polypeptide(L)'
;MLKGQLLFVAPFFFLWPLLQKRSMHALRVLAGFAATSALIVSPWLLRTPTAWAALAAVASISSLFVLRYKLPHGAVWLAGVIGCAVFVIGAFTGGSFAWLQVGFIYGTEHYPYLFITSCYNLPSLLSKVGLSLKDSFVSIHLGSMHLHVTLQWTLRLLYLGALALCARGLARHLRDRDPRVLIAIAAPWLLMLALLGQMHERYLMWGAVVSAVALGVSVRLSIIHFIISIASTTMIVHVMLIDKKLEATLPAIDVLKHIRSYGAIVVLGCVAVYLWNTLSIRIPIFQHREVRPGATSSLALAPEPEEA
;
A
#
# COMPACT_ATOMS: atom_id res chain seq x y z
N MET A 1 -17.78 0.74 -6.05
CA MET A 1 -17.41 -0.15 -4.93
C MET A 1 -15.92 0.00 -4.66
N LEU A 2 -15.54 0.61 -3.53
CA LEU A 2 -14.16 0.61 -3.08
C LEU A 2 -13.75 -0.85 -2.82
N LYS A 3 -12.86 -1.40 -3.66
CA LYS A 3 -12.33 -2.75 -3.45
C LYS A 3 -11.42 -2.71 -2.23
N GLY A 4 -11.82 -3.41 -1.16
CA GLY A 4 -11.12 -3.40 0.10
C GLY A 4 -9.66 -3.83 0.04
N GLN A 5 -9.27 -4.53 -1.02
CA GLN A 5 -7.89 -4.96 -1.23
C GLN A 5 -6.90 -3.78 -1.36
N LEU A 6 -7.35 -2.58 -1.79
CA LEU A 6 -6.48 -1.39 -1.81
C LEU A 6 -6.12 -0.90 -0.38
N LEU A 7 -6.95 -1.21 0.63
CA LEU A 7 -6.66 -0.87 2.01
C LEU A 7 -5.49 -1.68 2.59
N PHE A 8 -5.02 -2.74 1.91
CA PHE A 8 -3.83 -3.46 2.35
C PHE A 8 -2.57 -2.60 2.31
N VAL A 9 -2.55 -1.49 1.57
CA VAL A 9 -1.42 -0.54 1.61
C VAL A 9 -1.56 0.46 2.77
N ALA A 10 -2.77 0.67 3.32
CA ALA A 10 -3.04 1.68 4.35
C ALA A 10 -2.11 1.62 5.58
N PRO A 11 -1.73 0.44 6.12
CA PRO A 11 -0.80 0.36 7.26
C PRO A 11 0.55 1.05 7.01
N PHE A 12 1.00 1.14 5.75
CA PHE A 12 2.22 1.87 5.39
C PHE A 12 2.20 3.33 5.85
N PHE A 13 1.09 4.03 5.61
CA PHE A 13 0.94 5.45 5.96
C PHE A 13 0.88 5.69 7.46
N PHE A 14 0.57 4.66 8.24
CA PHE A 14 0.63 4.71 9.70
C PHE A 14 2.00 4.31 10.25
N LEU A 15 2.60 3.24 9.70
CA LEU A 15 3.91 2.74 10.13
C LEU A 15 5.04 3.75 9.86
N TRP A 16 4.99 4.46 8.74
CA TRP A 16 6.02 5.44 8.39
C TRP A 16 6.19 6.57 9.43
N PRO A 17 5.15 7.35 9.81
CA PRO A 17 5.29 8.40 10.82
C PRO A 17 5.64 7.84 12.21
N LEU A 18 5.17 6.63 12.56
CA LEU A 18 5.58 5.96 13.80
C LEU A 18 7.09 5.69 13.83
N LEU A 19 7.65 5.19 12.74
CA LEU A 19 9.10 4.92 12.63
C LEU A 19 9.95 6.18 12.64
N GLN A 20 9.38 7.34 12.30
CA GLN A 20 10.03 8.65 12.47
C GLN A 20 9.92 9.21 13.91
N LYS A 21 9.37 8.44 14.86
CA LYS A 21 9.02 8.89 16.22
C LYS A 21 8.03 10.07 16.22
N ARG A 22 7.21 10.20 15.16
CA ARG A 22 6.19 11.23 14.99
C ARG A 22 4.79 10.67 15.31
N SER A 23 4.63 10.06 16.48
CA SER A 23 3.40 9.36 16.87
C SER A 23 2.14 10.24 16.81
N MET A 24 2.27 11.53 17.11
CA MET A 24 1.15 12.47 16.99
C MET A 24 0.67 12.65 15.54
N HIS A 25 1.55 12.58 14.54
CA HIS A 25 1.16 12.66 13.14
C HIS A 25 0.43 11.37 12.71
N ALA A 26 0.93 10.22 13.17
CA ALA A 26 0.29 8.92 12.93
C ALA A 26 -1.15 8.89 13.49
N LEU A 27 -1.34 9.39 14.72
CA LEU A 27 -2.66 9.49 15.35
C LEU A 27 -3.61 10.44 14.59
N ARG A 28 -3.10 11.55 14.05
CA ARG A 28 -3.91 12.47 13.23
C ARG A 28 -4.38 11.82 11.93
N VAL A 29 -3.51 11.04 11.27
CA VAL A 29 -3.86 10.28 10.07
C VAL A 29 -4.94 9.25 10.40
N LEU A 30 -4.80 8.52 11.51
CA LEU A 30 -5.84 7.59 11.97
C LEU A 30 -7.17 8.28 12.28
N ALA A 31 -7.12 9.42 12.97
CA ALA A 31 -8.33 10.20 13.29
C ALA A 31 -9.06 10.66 12.02
N GLY A 32 -8.32 11.19 11.03
CA GLY A 32 -8.90 11.59 9.75
C GLY A 32 -9.46 10.40 8.95
N PHE A 33 -8.76 9.27 8.94
CA PHE A 33 -9.23 8.04 8.28
C PHE A 33 -10.51 7.50 8.94
N ALA A 34 -10.54 7.45 10.27
CA ALA A 34 -11.71 7.02 11.04
C ALA A 34 -12.91 7.94 10.79
N ALA A 35 -12.71 9.26 10.84
CA ALA A 35 -13.75 10.26 10.59
C ALA A 35 -14.32 10.15 9.16
N THR A 36 -13.44 10.01 8.16
CA THR A 36 -13.86 9.90 6.76
C THR A 36 -14.60 8.59 6.50
N SER A 37 -14.09 7.49 7.06
CA SER A 37 -14.75 6.18 6.95
C SER A 37 -16.12 6.23 7.61
N ALA A 38 -16.21 6.79 8.83
CA ALA A 38 -17.46 6.97 9.56
C ALA A 38 -18.47 7.83 8.79
N LEU A 39 -18.03 8.91 8.16
CA LEU A 39 -18.89 9.75 7.33
C LEU A 39 -19.49 8.95 6.18
N ILE A 40 -18.65 8.18 5.47
CA ILE A 40 -19.09 7.34 4.35
C ILE A 40 -20.11 6.30 4.83
N VAL A 41 -19.84 5.60 5.93
CA VAL A 41 -20.69 4.48 6.39
C VAL A 41 -21.86 4.90 7.29
N SER A 42 -21.92 6.18 7.68
CA SER A 42 -22.93 6.71 8.60
C SER A 42 -24.39 6.41 8.18
N PRO A 43 -24.78 6.39 6.88
CA PRO A 43 -26.16 6.06 6.51
C PRO A 43 -26.57 4.62 6.87
N TRP A 44 -25.60 3.70 6.93
CA TRP A 44 -25.86 2.30 7.30
C TRP A 44 -25.76 2.07 8.80
N LEU A 45 -24.92 2.84 9.50
CA LEU A 45 -24.69 2.69 10.94
C LEU A 45 -25.72 3.46 11.80
N LEU A 46 -26.07 4.68 11.40
CA LEU A 46 -26.96 5.57 12.15
C LEU A 46 -28.37 5.55 11.54
N ARG A 47 -29.05 4.41 11.63
CA ARG A 47 -30.38 4.24 11.01
C ARG A 47 -31.53 4.76 11.87
N THR A 48 -31.31 4.89 13.17
CA THR A 48 -32.35 5.27 14.13
C THR A 48 -32.18 6.71 14.60
N PRO A 49 -33.28 7.41 14.94
CA PRO A 49 -33.20 8.76 15.50
C PRO A 49 -32.45 8.78 16.84
N THR A 50 -32.50 7.69 17.61
CA THR A 50 -31.73 7.52 18.85
C THR A 50 -30.22 7.49 18.61
N ALA A 51 -29.76 6.89 17.51
CA ALA A 51 -28.35 6.88 17.13
C ALA A 51 -27.84 8.29 16.79
N TRP A 52 -28.66 9.07 16.05
CA TRP A 52 -28.34 10.47 15.74
C TRP A 52 -28.32 11.35 16.99
N ALA A 53 -29.28 11.16 17.91
CA ALA A 53 -29.31 11.88 19.19
C ALA A 53 -28.07 11.56 20.04
N ALA A 54 -27.68 10.28 20.13
CA ALA A 54 -26.48 9.87 20.84
C ALA A 54 -25.21 10.48 20.21
N LEU A 55 -25.12 10.51 18.88
CA LEU A 55 -23.98 11.12 18.18
C LEU A 55 -23.92 12.63 18.43
N ALA A 56 -25.06 13.32 18.38
CA ALA A 56 -25.14 14.75 18.66
C ALA A 56 -24.70 15.07 20.10
N ALA A 57 -25.08 14.23 21.07
CA ALA A 57 -24.62 14.36 22.45
C ALA A 57 -23.10 14.20 22.56
N VAL A 58 -22.53 13.15 21.95
CA VAL A 58 -21.07 12.92 21.95
C VAL A 58 -20.32 14.05 21.26
N ALA A 59 -20.81 14.52 20.11
CA ALA A 59 -20.20 15.63 19.37
C ALA A 59 -20.24 16.94 20.18
N SER A 60 -21.36 17.22 20.85
CA SER A 60 -21.53 18.42 21.68
C SER A 60 -20.60 18.39 22.90
N ILE A 61 -20.56 17.28 23.64
CA ILE A 61 -19.67 17.11 24.81
C ILE A 61 -18.20 17.22 24.38
N SER A 62 -17.83 16.56 23.28
CA SER A 62 -16.46 16.58 22.77
C SER A 62 -16.06 17.98 22.28
N SER A 63 -16.96 18.70 21.62
CA SER A 63 -16.75 20.08 21.16
C SER A 63 -16.55 21.02 22.35
N LEU A 64 -17.42 20.94 23.36
CA LEU A 64 -17.29 21.71 24.60
C LEU A 64 -15.96 21.44 25.31
N PHE A 65 -15.53 20.17 25.37
CA PHE A 65 -14.24 19.80 25.95
C PHE A 65 -13.07 20.42 25.17
N VAL A 66 -13.08 20.30 23.84
CA VAL A 66 -12.04 20.88 22.97
C VAL A 66 -11.97 22.41 23.11
N LEU A 67 -13.12 23.09 23.14
CA LEU A 67 -13.21 24.54 23.30
C LEU A 67 -12.73 25.00 24.69
N ARG A 68 -13.15 24.29 25.75
CA ARG A 68 -12.80 24.62 27.14
C ARG A 68 -11.31 24.47 27.42
N TYR A 69 -10.69 23.40 26.93
CA TYR A 69 -9.28 23.09 27.20
C TYR A 69 -8.32 23.61 26.12
N LYS A 70 -8.83 24.31 25.09
CA LYS A 70 -8.05 24.86 23.96
C LYS A 70 -7.02 23.87 23.43
N LEU A 71 -7.46 22.64 23.18
CA LEU A 71 -6.55 21.56 22.80
C LEU A 71 -5.86 21.87 21.47
N PRO A 72 -4.53 21.68 21.39
CA PRO A 72 -3.81 21.85 20.13
C PRO A 72 -4.32 20.82 19.11
N HIS A 73 -4.67 21.28 17.91
CA HIS A 73 -5.28 20.45 16.85
C HIS A 73 -6.63 19.83 17.25
N GLY A 74 -7.40 20.54 18.08
CA GLY A 74 -8.70 20.09 18.60
C GLY A 74 -9.68 19.59 17.54
N ALA A 75 -9.71 20.20 16.36
CA ALA A 75 -10.57 19.76 15.25
C ALA A 75 -10.27 18.33 14.77
N VAL A 76 -8.99 17.92 14.72
CA VAL A 76 -8.61 16.57 14.29
C VAL A 76 -9.01 15.53 15.33
N TRP A 77 -8.81 15.84 16.61
CA TRP A 77 -9.22 14.97 17.71
C TRP A 77 -10.73 14.85 17.79
N LEU A 78 -11.45 15.96 17.62
CA LEU A 78 -12.91 15.96 17.56
C LEU A 78 -13.41 15.08 16.41
N ALA A 79 -12.84 15.22 15.21
CA ALA A 79 -13.19 14.38 14.07
C ALA A 79 -12.93 12.89 14.35
N GLY A 80 -11.78 12.55 14.95
CA GLY A 80 -11.46 11.18 15.34
C GLY A 80 -12.43 10.60 16.37
N VAL A 81 -12.77 11.36 17.41
CA VAL A 81 -13.72 10.95 18.46
C VAL A 81 -15.11 10.75 17.87
N ILE A 82 -15.60 11.70 17.07
CA ILE A 82 -16.88 11.58 16.36
C ILE A 82 -16.87 10.35 15.45
N GLY A 83 -15.79 10.15 14.68
CA GLY A 83 -15.63 8.99 13.80
C GLY A 83 -15.74 7.66 14.55
N CYS A 84 -15.01 7.51 15.66
CA CYS A 84 -15.11 6.34 16.52
C CYS A 84 -16.51 6.18 17.12
N ALA A 85 -17.13 7.27 17.56
CA ALA A 85 -18.47 7.27 18.14
C ALA A 85 -19.52 6.74 17.15
N VAL A 86 -19.43 7.09 15.86
CA VAL A 86 -20.33 6.54 14.82
C VAL A 86 -20.27 5.01 14.76
N PHE A 87 -19.08 4.42 14.83
CA PHE A 87 -18.93 2.95 14.83
C PHE A 87 -19.48 2.32 16.11
N VAL A 88 -19.16 2.90 17.27
CA VAL A 88 -19.62 2.39 18.57
C VAL A 88 -21.14 2.49 18.68
N ILE A 89 -21.71 3.67 18.43
CA ILE A 89 -23.16 3.90 18.47
C ILE A 89 -23.84 2.96 17.47
N GLY A 90 -23.35 2.90 16.22
CA GLY A 90 -23.88 1.99 15.22
C GLY A 90 -23.90 0.53 15.66
N ALA A 91 -22.87 0.05 16.36
CA ALA A 91 -22.84 -1.32 16.89
C ALA A 91 -23.91 -1.56 17.97
N PHE A 92 -24.16 -0.59 18.85
CA PHE A 92 -25.14 -0.72 19.94
C PHE A 92 -26.58 -0.41 19.54
N THR A 93 -26.81 0.41 18.51
CA THR A 93 -28.17 0.82 18.09
C THR A 93 -28.72 -0.01 16.92
N GLY A 94 -28.11 -1.16 16.60
CA GLY A 94 -28.56 -2.03 15.51
C GLY A 94 -28.21 -1.53 14.10
N GLY A 95 -27.14 -0.75 13.96
CA GLY A 95 -26.57 -0.34 12.68
C GLY A 95 -26.12 -1.53 11.84
N SER A 96 -26.18 -1.39 10.52
CA SER A 96 -25.84 -2.46 9.60
C SER A 96 -24.35 -2.44 9.21
N PHE A 97 -23.64 -3.52 9.54
CA PHE A 97 -22.28 -3.79 9.07
C PHE A 97 -22.25 -4.64 7.79
N ALA A 98 -23.38 -4.75 7.07
CA ALA A 98 -23.47 -5.52 5.83
C ALA A 98 -22.49 -5.01 4.76
N TRP A 99 -22.20 -3.72 4.74
CA TRP A 99 -21.19 -3.14 3.85
C TRP A 99 -19.78 -3.71 4.12
N LEU A 100 -19.44 -4.01 5.37
CA LEU A 100 -18.18 -4.65 5.76
C LEU A 100 -18.22 -6.14 5.42
N GLN A 101 -19.28 -6.83 5.84
CA GLN A 101 -19.43 -8.27 5.64
C GLN A 101 -19.45 -8.62 4.16
N VAL A 102 -20.34 -8.01 3.37
CA VAL A 102 -20.50 -8.30 1.94
C VAL A 102 -19.38 -7.66 1.12
N GLY A 103 -18.98 -6.43 1.45
CA GLY A 103 -18.02 -5.68 0.67
C GLY A 103 -16.56 -6.12 0.84
N PHE A 104 -16.18 -6.65 2.00
CA PHE A 104 -14.79 -6.95 2.34
C PHE A 104 -14.56 -8.41 2.71
N ILE A 105 -15.43 -9.00 3.54
CA ILE A 105 -15.19 -10.32 4.14
C ILE A 105 -15.66 -11.44 3.22
N TYR A 106 -16.90 -11.36 2.75
CA TYR A 106 -17.61 -12.42 2.03
C TYR A 106 -16.81 -12.97 0.84
N GLY A 107 -16.26 -12.10 -0.01
CA GLY A 107 -15.49 -12.53 -1.18
C GLY A 107 -14.25 -13.34 -0.80
N THR A 108 -13.59 -13.00 0.32
CA THR A 108 -12.38 -13.72 0.78
C THR A 108 -12.69 -15.07 1.41
N GLU A 109 -13.84 -15.20 2.08
CA GLU A 109 -14.29 -16.43 2.73
C GLU A 109 -14.92 -17.41 1.73
N HIS A 110 -15.77 -16.88 0.84
CA HIS A 110 -16.55 -17.67 -0.10
C HIS A 110 -15.71 -18.21 -1.26
N TYR A 111 -14.68 -17.48 -1.69
CA TYR A 111 -13.82 -17.86 -2.82
C TYR A 111 -12.35 -18.02 -2.39
N PRO A 112 -11.97 -19.15 -1.75
CA PRO A 112 -10.64 -19.37 -1.17
C PRO A 112 -9.57 -19.74 -2.22
N TYR A 113 -9.52 -19.03 -3.35
CA TYR A 113 -8.53 -19.26 -4.40
C TYR A 113 -7.15 -18.76 -3.98
N LEU A 114 -6.09 -19.53 -4.25
CA LEU A 114 -4.73 -19.07 -3.97
C LEU A 114 -4.36 -17.82 -4.81
N PHE A 115 -4.75 -17.81 -6.09
CA PHE A 115 -4.62 -16.68 -7.00
C PHE A 115 -5.76 -16.71 -8.01
N ILE A 116 -5.99 -15.59 -8.72
CA ILE A 116 -7.07 -15.49 -9.71
C ILE A 116 -6.49 -15.42 -11.13
N THR A 117 -7.00 -16.29 -12.01
CA THR A 117 -6.79 -16.38 -13.47
C THR A 117 -5.34 -16.24 -13.96
N SER A 118 -4.89 -15.02 -14.24
CA SER A 118 -3.67 -14.73 -15.03
C SER A 118 -2.54 -14.09 -14.22
N CYS A 119 -2.64 -14.03 -12.89
CA CYS A 119 -1.69 -13.28 -12.06
C CYS A 119 -0.23 -13.78 -12.15
N TYR A 120 0.69 -12.83 -12.30
CA TYR A 120 2.14 -13.02 -12.29
C TYR A 120 2.69 -12.71 -10.88
N ASN A 121 2.47 -13.61 -9.92
CA ASN A 121 2.84 -13.39 -8.52
C ASN A 121 3.30 -14.68 -7.82
N LEU A 122 3.74 -14.58 -6.57
CA LEU A 122 4.21 -15.72 -5.80
C LEU A 122 3.10 -16.79 -5.59
N PRO A 123 1.86 -16.43 -5.22
CA PRO A 123 0.77 -17.40 -5.11
C PRO A 123 0.54 -18.25 -6.37
N SER A 124 0.70 -17.69 -7.58
CA SER A 124 0.52 -18.46 -8.83
C SER A 124 1.69 -19.42 -9.13
N LEU A 125 2.86 -19.18 -8.55
CA LEU A 125 3.97 -20.15 -8.56
C LEU A 125 3.74 -21.23 -7.49
N LEU A 126 3.29 -20.85 -6.29
CA LEU A 126 3.00 -21.80 -5.21
C LEU A 126 1.89 -22.79 -5.60
N SER A 127 0.88 -22.34 -6.35
CA SER A 127 -0.17 -23.24 -6.86
C SER A 127 0.36 -24.33 -7.79
N LYS A 128 1.47 -24.09 -8.51
CA LYS A 128 2.09 -25.12 -9.36
C LYS A 128 2.74 -26.24 -8.55
N VAL A 129 3.14 -25.94 -7.32
CA VAL A 129 3.70 -26.92 -6.37
C VAL A 129 2.58 -27.67 -5.63
N GLY A 130 1.31 -27.40 -5.95
CA GLY A 130 0.17 -28.07 -5.35
C GLY A 130 -0.28 -27.48 -4.01
N LEU A 131 0.28 -26.33 -3.60
CA LEU A 131 -0.12 -25.67 -2.36
C LEU A 131 -1.48 -24.98 -2.51
N SER A 132 -2.28 -25.04 -1.45
CA SER A 132 -3.57 -24.38 -1.29
C SER A 132 -3.51 -23.30 -0.22
N LEU A 133 -4.42 -22.32 -0.31
CA LEU A 133 -4.47 -21.17 0.58
C LEU A 133 -4.69 -21.56 2.06
N LYS A 134 -5.39 -22.68 2.30
CA LYS A 134 -5.74 -23.19 3.63
C LYS A 134 -4.74 -24.22 4.17
N ASP A 135 -3.69 -24.54 3.42
CA ASP A 135 -2.69 -25.50 3.89
C ASP A 135 -2.01 -24.98 5.15
N SER A 136 -1.89 -25.86 6.15
CA SER A 136 -1.27 -25.55 7.43
C SER A 136 0.24 -25.66 7.31
N PHE A 137 0.95 -24.55 7.55
CA PHE A 137 2.41 -24.53 7.58
C PHE A 137 2.96 -24.78 8.99
N VAL A 138 2.29 -24.21 10.00
CA VAL A 138 2.70 -24.32 11.40
C VAL A 138 1.44 -24.51 12.25
N SER A 139 1.38 -25.63 12.98
CA SER A 139 0.34 -25.90 13.97
C SER A 139 0.98 -25.99 15.34
N ILE A 140 0.81 -24.97 16.16
CA ILE A 140 1.31 -24.96 17.53
C ILE A 140 0.14 -25.25 18.46
N HIS A 141 0.28 -26.30 19.26
CA HIS A 141 -0.63 -26.62 20.36
C HIS A 141 -0.04 -26.06 21.64
N LEU A 142 -0.62 -24.98 22.17
CA LEU A 142 -0.20 -24.37 23.43
C LEU A 142 -1.35 -24.50 24.45
N GLY A 143 -1.36 -25.61 25.19
CA GLY A 143 -2.43 -25.94 26.13
C GLY A 143 -3.79 -26.04 25.42
N SER A 144 -4.71 -25.12 25.73
CA SER A 144 -6.05 -25.02 25.11
C SER A 144 -6.08 -24.19 23.82
N MET A 145 -4.97 -23.56 23.41
CA MET A 145 -4.91 -22.75 22.20
C MET A 145 -4.32 -23.55 21.04
N HIS A 146 -5.14 -23.78 20.01
CA HIS A 146 -4.73 -24.36 18.74
C HIS A 146 -4.42 -23.23 17.75
N LEU A 147 -3.14 -22.93 17.56
CA LEU A 147 -2.71 -21.90 16.62
C LEU A 147 -2.33 -22.54 15.29
N HIS A 148 -3.23 -22.42 14.31
CA HIS A 148 -3.02 -22.88 12.93
C HIS A 148 -2.62 -21.71 12.03
N VAL A 149 -1.33 -21.65 11.68
CA VAL A 149 -0.82 -20.69 10.69
C VAL A 149 -0.95 -21.32 9.31
N THR A 150 -1.94 -20.86 8.56
CA THR A 150 -2.16 -21.26 7.17
C THR A 150 -1.26 -20.49 6.21
N LEU A 151 -1.12 -20.98 4.97
CA LEU A 151 -0.43 -20.27 3.89
C LEU A 151 -0.95 -18.83 3.73
N GLN A 152 -2.27 -18.65 3.84
CA GLN A 152 -2.90 -17.32 3.81
C GLN A 152 -2.32 -16.37 4.85
N TRP A 153 -2.17 -16.82 6.09
CA TRP A 153 -1.57 -16.04 7.17
C TRP A 153 -0.09 -15.80 6.95
N THR A 154 0.65 -16.80 6.49
CA THR A 154 2.07 -16.67 6.15
C THR A 154 2.30 -15.57 5.09
N LEU A 155 1.52 -15.57 4.00
CA LEU A 155 1.63 -14.53 2.96
C LEU A 155 1.24 -13.14 3.48
N ARG A 156 0.21 -13.04 4.33
CA ARG A 156 -0.19 -11.77 4.96
C ARG A 156 0.88 -11.24 5.89
N LEU A 157 1.48 -12.09 6.72
CA LEU A 157 2.57 -11.71 7.64
C LEU A 157 3.83 -11.32 6.87
N LEU A 158 4.18 -12.05 5.81
CA LEU A 158 5.29 -11.70 4.93
C LEU A 158 5.08 -10.32 4.29
N TYR A 159 3.89 -10.05 3.78
CA TYR A 159 3.54 -8.75 3.24
C TYR A 159 3.57 -7.64 4.31
N LEU A 160 3.04 -7.89 5.51
CA LEU A 160 3.10 -6.93 6.62
C LEU A 160 4.54 -6.61 7.03
N GLY A 161 5.41 -7.62 7.09
CA GLY A 161 6.85 -7.44 7.33
C GLY A 161 7.49 -6.61 6.22
N ALA A 162 7.18 -6.90 4.95
CA ALA A 162 7.67 -6.13 3.81
C ALA A 162 7.17 -4.67 3.82
N LEU A 163 5.93 -4.42 4.26
CA LEU A 163 5.39 -3.07 4.47
C LEU A 163 6.15 -2.30 5.56
N ALA A 164 6.42 -2.94 6.70
CA ALA A 164 7.20 -2.33 7.77
C ALA A 164 8.63 -1.99 7.30
N LEU A 165 9.23 -2.89 6.50
CA LEU A 165 10.52 -2.67 5.85
C LEU A 165 10.48 -1.49 4.86
N CYS A 166 9.43 -1.38 4.05
CA CYS A 166 9.24 -0.22 3.16
C CYS A 166 9.08 1.08 3.94
N ALA A 167 8.26 1.09 5.00
CA ALA A 167 8.07 2.25 5.86
C ALA A 167 9.38 2.68 6.55
N ARG A 168 10.20 1.70 6.97
CA ARG A 168 11.55 1.95 7.51
C ARG A 168 12.50 2.50 6.44
N GLY A 169 12.44 1.99 5.21
CA GLY A 169 13.20 2.50 4.07
C GLY A 169 12.81 3.96 3.79
N LEU A 170 11.52 4.24 3.72
CA LEU A 170 10.97 5.58 3.50
C LEU A 170 11.44 6.56 4.57
N ALA A 171 11.32 6.19 5.85
CA ALA A 171 11.74 7.02 6.97
C ALA A 171 13.23 7.39 6.90
N ARG A 172 14.07 6.47 6.43
CA ARG A 172 15.51 6.68 6.23
C ARG A 172 15.79 7.61 5.04
N HIS A 173 15.28 7.28 3.85
CA HIS A 173 15.50 8.09 2.65
C HIS A 173 15.02 9.54 2.80
N LEU A 174 13.96 9.77 3.59
CA LEU A 174 13.51 11.12 3.91
C LEU A 174 14.49 11.90 4.80
N ARG A 175 15.13 11.22 5.76
CA ARG A 175 16.17 11.82 6.59
C ARG A 175 17.38 12.19 5.75
N ASP A 176 17.72 11.32 4.79
CA ASP A 176 18.90 11.45 3.93
C ASP A 176 18.61 12.29 2.67
N ARG A 177 17.38 12.81 2.51
CA ARG A 177 16.89 13.56 1.33
C ARG A 177 17.15 12.85 0.00
N ASP A 178 17.04 11.53 -0.01
CA ASP A 178 17.29 10.69 -1.20
C ASP A 178 16.03 10.59 -2.09
N PRO A 179 16.12 10.82 -3.41
CA PRO A 179 14.99 10.62 -4.34
C PRO A 179 14.41 9.20 -4.33
N ARG A 180 15.14 8.21 -3.80
CA ARG A 180 14.63 6.85 -3.54
C ARG A 180 13.44 6.78 -2.58
N VAL A 181 13.13 7.88 -1.89
CA VAL A 181 11.87 8.07 -1.18
C VAL A 181 10.65 7.69 -2.04
N LEU A 182 10.66 8.06 -3.33
CA LEU A 182 9.57 7.77 -4.25
C LEU A 182 9.42 6.27 -4.52
N ILE A 183 10.55 5.56 -4.62
CA ILE A 183 10.59 4.10 -4.79
C ILE A 183 10.05 3.40 -3.54
N ALA A 184 10.37 3.91 -2.35
CA ALA A 184 9.86 3.38 -1.08
C ALA A 184 8.34 3.55 -0.94
N ILE A 185 7.75 4.61 -1.56
CA ILE A 185 6.29 4.80 -1.65
C ILE A 185 5.67 3.84 -2.67
N ALA A 186 6.37 3.54 -3.77
CA ALA A 186 5.89 2.64 -4.82
C ALA A 186 5.94 1.14 -4.43
N ALA A 187 6.97 0.73 -3.69
CA ALA A 187 7.23 -0.67 -3.35
C ALA A 187 6.04 -1.40 -2.67
N PRO A 188 5.30 -0.81 -1.71
CA PRO A 188 4.10 -1.42 -1.12
C PRO A 188 3.07 -1.92 -2.15
N TRP A 189 2.84 -1.16 -3.22
CA TRP A 189 1.87 -1.49 -4.26
C TRP A 189 2.29 -2.71 -5.07
N LEU A 190 3.59 -2.80 -5.38
CA LEU A 190 4.17 -3.94 -6.09
C LEU A 190 4.18 -5.19 -5.20
N LEU A 191 4.54 -5.04 -3.92
CA LEU A 191 4.53 -6.11 -2.93
C LEU A 191 3.13 -6.67 -2.68
N MET A 192 2.11 -5.81 -2.74
CA MET A 192 0.72 -6.20 -2.53
C MET A 192 0.30 -7.27 -3.55
N LEU A 193 0.57 -7.06 -4.85
CA LEU A 193 0.29 -8.08 -5.86
C LEU A 193 1.25 -9.27 -5.75
N ALA A 194 2.55 -9.00 -5.56
CA ALA A 194 3.60 -10.00 -5.60
C ALA A 194 3.42 -11.07 -4.52
N LEU A 195 3.01 -10.69 -3.30
CA LEU A 195 2.99 -11.57 -2.13
C LEU A 195 1.59 -12.04 -1.75
N LEU A 196 0.56 -11.19 -1.82
CA LEU A 196 -0.75 -11.57 -1.32
C LEU A 196 -1.48 -12.53 -2.27
N GLY A 197 -2.08 -13.58 -1.69
CA GLY A 197 -3.05 -14.43 -2.37
C GLY A 197 -4.36 -13.71 -2.67
N GLN A 198 -5.21 -14.32 -3.48
CA GLN A 198 -6.52 -13.77 -3.89
C GLN A 198 -6.45 -12.39 -4.58
N MET A 199 -5.28 -12.03 -5.11
CA MET A 199 -5.13 -10.81 -5.91
C MET A 199 -5.58 -11.07 -7.36
N HIS A 200 -6.12 -10.01 -7.97
CA HIS A 200 -6.44 -9.94 -9.39
C HIS A 200 -5.36 -9.21 -10.19
N GLU A 201 -5.30 -9.53 -11.48
CA GLU A 201 -4.45 -8.93 -12.51
C GLU A 201 -4.47 -7.40 -12.50
N ARG A 202 -5.65 -6.79 -12.31
CA ARG A 202 -5.83 -5.33 -12.26
C ARG A 202 -5.06 -4.64 -11.13
N TYR A 203 -4.58 -5.36 -10.11
CA TYR A 203 -3.80 -4.73 -9.05
C TYR A 203 -2.36 -4.44 -9.47
N LEU A 204 -1.81 -5.12 -10.48
CA LEU A 204 -0.50 -4.70 -11.01
C LEU A 204 -0.57 -3.33 -11.66
N MET A 205 -1.72 -2.96 -12.23
CA MET A 205 -1.92 -1.65 -12.84
C MET A 205 -1.62 -0.51 -11.85
N TRP A 206 -2.03 -0.66 -10.59
CA TRP A 206 -1.69 0.31 -9.54
C TRP A 206 -0.19 0.34 -9.28
N GLY A 207 0.45 -0.84 -9.21
CA GLY A 207 1.90 -0.95 -9.15
C GLY A 207 2.61 -0.27 -10.33
N ALA A 208 2.12 -0.46 -11.55
CA ALA A 208 2.64 0.17 -12.77
C ALA A 208 2.52 1.70 -12.71
N VAL A 209 1.33 2.22 -12.38
CA VAL A 209 1.11 3.68 -12.24
C VAL A 209 2.04 4.29 -11.20
N VAL A 210 2.09 3.72 -10.00
CA VAL A 210 2.91 4.30 -8.92
C VAL A 210 4.41 4.09 -9.20
N SER A 211 4.80 3.01 -9.87
CA SER A 211 6.21 2.78 -10.24
C SER A 211 6.76 3.75 -11.29
N ALA A 212 5.90 4.51 -11.98
CA ALA A 212 6.31 5.53 -12.96
C ALA A 212 7.23 6.60 -12.35
N VAL A 213 7.17 6.81 -11.02
CA VAL A 213 8.11 7.68 -10.29
C VAL A 213 9.57 7.29 -10.49
N ALA A 214 9.84 6.04 -10.90
CA ALA A 214 11.19 5.57 -11.23
C ALA A 214 11.86 6.33 -12.37
N LEU A 215 11.08 6.91 -13.29
CA LEU A 215 11.55 7.77 -14.37
C LEU A 215 12.36 8.95 -13.83
N GLY A 216 11.93 9.52 -12.69
CA GLY A 216 12.61 10.63 -12.02
C GLY A 216 13.77 10.22 -11.11
N VAL A 217 14.02 8.92 -10.92
CA VAL A 217 15.03 8.43 -9.96
C VAL A 217 16.25 7.83 -10.67
N SER A 218 16.05 6.93 -11.65
CA SER A 218 17.16 6.36 -12.42
C SER A 218 16.72 5.64 -13.69
N VAL A 219 17.58 5.60 -14.71
CA VAL A 219 17.37 4.84 -15.95
C VAL A 219 17.15 3.35 -15.68
N ARG A 220 17.94 2.75 -14.77
CA ARG A 220 17.79 1.33 -14.41
C ARG A 220 16.40 1.00 -13.87
N LEU A 221 15.88 1.82 -12.96
CA LEU A 221 14.53 1.61 -12.40
C LEU A 221 13.44 1.93 -13.44
N SER A 222 13.72 2.83 -14.39
CA SER A 222 12.82 3.12 -15.52
C SER A 222 12.60 1.90 -16.40
N ILE A 223 13.66 1.14 -16.72
CA ILE A 223 13.54 -0.12 -17.46
C ILE A 223 12.63 -1.11 -16.71
N ILE A 224 12.80 -1.21 -15.40
CA ILE A 224 11.96 -2.08 -14.56
C ILE A 224 10.50 -1.64 -14.56
N HIS A 225 10.23 -0.32 -14.50
CA HIS A 225 8.87 0.21 -14.64
C HIS A 225 8.22 -0.20 -15.97
N PHE A 226 8.96 -0.14 -17.09
CA PHE A 226 8.44 -0.60 -18.38
C PHE A 226 8.14 -2.10 -18.38
N ILE A 227 9.00 -2.93 -17.79
CA ILE A 227 8.75 -4.37 -17.66
C ILE A 227 7.47 -4.63 -16.86
N ILE A 228 7.30 -3.94 -15.72
CA ILE A 228 6.09 -4.02 -14.88
C ILE A 228 4.85 -3.59 -15.66
N SER A 229 4.95 -2.51 -16.44
CA SER A 229 3.84 -1.99 -17.24
C SER A 229 3.44 -2.95 -18.36
N ILE A 230 4.41 -3.54 -19.06
CA ILE A 230 4.18 -4.59 -20.06
C ILE A 230 3.51 -5.79 -19.39
N ALA A 231 4.04 -6.28 -18.27
CA ALA A 231 3.45 -7.40 -17.53
C ALA A 231 2.00 -7.11 -17.10
N SER A 232 1.71 -5.88 -16.65
CA SER A 232 0.35 -5.46 -16.30
C SER A 232 -0.59 -5.52 -17.51
N THR A 233 -0.16 -4.97 -18.64
CA THR A 233 -0.92 -5.00 -19.90
C THR A 233 -1.15 -6.42 -20.36
N THR A 234 -0.12 -7.27 -20.35
CA THR A 234 -0.21 -8.68 -20.75
C THR A 234 -1.23 -9.44 -19.90
N MET A 235 -1.25 -9.25 -18.57
CA MET A 235 -2.23 -9.93 -17.71
C MET A 235 -3.66 -9.47 -17.98
N ILE A 236 -3.88 -8.18 -18.25
CA ILE A 236 -5.20 -7.63 -18.60
C ILE A 236 -5.66 -8.18 -19.96
N VAL A 237 -4.79 -8.14 -20.97
CA VAL A 237 -5.07 -8.70 -22.30
C VAL A 237 -5.42 -10.18 -22.20
N HIS A 238 -4.68 -10.95 -21.40
CA HIS A 238 -4.97 -12.37 -21.20
C HIS A 238 -6.39 -12.60 -20.66
N VAL A 239 -6.85 -11.81 -19.68
CA VAL A 239 -8.22 -11.92 -19.16
C VAL A 239 -9.25 -11.53 -20.22
N MET A 240 -9.01 -10.46 -20.97
CA MET A 240 -9.94 -10.02 -22.03
C MET A 240 -10.08 -11.07 -23.14
N LEU A 241 -9.00 -11.77 -23.49
CA LEU A 241 -9.03 -12.85 -24.48
C LEU A 241 -9.79 -14.07 -23.94
N ILE A 242 -9.56 -14.45 -22.67
CA ILE A 242 -10.30 -15.55 -22.02
C ILE A 242 -11.79 -15.25 -21.93
N ASP A 243 -12.18 -14.00 -21.69
CA ASP A 243 -13.59 -13.62 -21.53
C ASP A 243 -14.36 -13.73 -22.86
N LYS A 244 -13.76 -13.30 -23.98
CA LYS A 244 -14.43 -13.33 -25.28
C LYS A 244 -14.42 -14.69 -26.00
N LYS A 245 -13.52 -15.61 -25.61
CA LYS A 245 -13.39 -16.99 -26.15
C LYS A 245 -13.56 -17.11 -27.68
N LEU A 246 -12.94 -16.24 -28.46
CA LEU A 246 -12.95 -16.42 -29.92
C LEU A 246 -11.97 -17.53 -30.30
N GLU A 247 -12.37 -18.42 -31.21
CA GLU A 247 -11.53 -19.52 -31.71
C GLU A 247 -10.17 -19.02 -32.26
N ALA A 248 -10.18 -17.87 -32.96
CA ALA A 248 -8.96 -17.23 -33.47
C ALA A 248 -7.96 -16.79 -32.39
N THR A 249 -8.40 -16.67 -31.13
CA THR A 249 -7.56 -16.20 -30.01
C THR A 249 -7.02 -17.33 -29.14
N LEU A 250 -7.43 -18.57 -29.38
CA LEU A 250 -6.99 -19.74 -28.62
C LEU A 250 -5.46 -19.93 -28.63
N PRO A 251 -4.74 -19.80 -29.76
CA PRO A 251 -3.28 -19.93 -29.77
C PRO A 251 -2.59 -18.88 -28.89
N ALA A 252 -3.11 -17.65 -28.90
CA ALA A 252 -2.57 -16.56 -28.07
C ALA A 252 -2.79 -16.84 -26.57
N ILE A 253 -3.95 -17.39 -26.19
CA ILE A 253 -4.24 -17.78 -24.81
C ILE A 253 -3.29 -18.89 -24.35
N ASP A 254 -3.02 -19.89 -25.19
CA ASP A 254 -2.11 -20.99 -24.84
C ASP A 254 -0.67 -20.51 -24.63
N VAL A 255 -0.19 -19.61 -25.50
CA VAL A 255 1.12 -18.97 -25.34
C VAL A 255 1.20 -18.17 -24.03
N LEU A 256 0.18 -17.35 -23.73
CA LEU A 256 0.13 -16.56 -22.50
C LEU A 256 0.06 -17.43 -21.24
N LYS A 257 -0.63 -18.57 -21.32
CA LYS A 257 -0.69 -19.57 -20.25
C LYS A 257 0.68 -20.23 -20.01
N HIS A 258 1.43 -20.52 -21.07
CA HIS A 258 2.77 -21.08 -20.99
C HIS A 258 3.77 -20.08 -20.38
N ILE A 259 3.74 -18.82 -20.83
CA ILE A 259 4.68 -17.77 -20.40
C ILE A 259 4.41 -17.31 -18.95
N ARG A 260 3.21 -17.55 -18.41
CA ARG A 260 2.77 -17.05 -17.09
C ARG A 260 3.79 -17.25 -15.97
N SER A 261 4.43 -18.40 -15.87
CA SER A 261 5.41 -18.63 -14.78
C SER A 261 6.69 -17.84 -14.95
N TYR A 262 7.17 -17.70 -16.17
CA TYR A 262 8.31 -16.84 -16.47
C TYR A 262 7.95 -15.38 -16.18
N GLY A 263 6.75 -14.95 -16.56
CA GLY A 263 6.19 -13.63 -16.21
C GLY A 263 6.16 -13.40 -14.69
N ALA A 264 5.68 -14.38 -13.92
CA ALA A 264 5.67 -14.31 -12.45
C ALA A 264 7.09 -14.16 -11.86
N ILE A 265 8.06 -14.95 -12.34
CA ILE A 265 9.45 -14.85 -11.89
C ILE A 265 10.04 -13.46 -12.21
N VAL A 266 9.80 -12.95 -13.43
CA VAL A 266 10.27 -11.64 -13.85
C VAL A 266 9.66 -10.53 -12.99
N VAL A 267 8.34 -10.56 -12.76
CA VAL A 267 7.65 -9.58 -11.91
C VAL A 267 8.20 -9.64 -10.48
N LEU A 268 8.36 -10.83 -9.90
CA LEU A 268 8.94 -10.99 -8.56
C LEU A 268 10.38 -10.47 -8.49
N GLY A 269 11.20 -10.71 -9.52
CA GLY A 269 12.54 -10.13 -9.63
C GLY A 269 12.50 -8.60 -9.66
N CYS A 270 11.59 -8.01 -10.43
CA CYS A 270 11.39 -6.56 -10.48
C CYS A 270 11.00 -5.99 -9.11
N VAL A 271 10.04 -6.63 -8.42
CA VAL A 271 9.62 -6.24 -7.07
C VAL A 271 10.76 -6.37 -6.07
N ALA A 272 11.56 -7.44 -6.15
CA ALA A 272 12.74 -7.63 -5.30
C ALA A 272 13.77 -6.51 -5.51
N VAL A 273 14.00 -6.05 -6.75
CA VAL A 273 14.87 -4.91 -7.02
C VAL A 273 14.31 -3.62 -6.41
N TYR A 274 12.99 -3.37 -6.49
CA TYR A 274 12.36 -2.22 -5.83
C TYR A 274 12.53 -2.26 -4.30
N LEU A 275 12.30 -3.43 -3.70
CA LEU A 275 12.48 -3.63 -2.27
C LEU A 275 13.94 -3.45 -1.87
N TRP A 276 14.88 -3.97 -2.66
CA TRP A 276 16.31 -3.79 -2.45
C TRP A 276 16.70 -2.32 -2.47
N ASN A 277 16.26 -1.55 -3.48
CA ASN A 277 16.56 -0.12 -3.55
C ASN A 277 15.93 0.67 -2.39
N THR A 278 14.75 0.23 -1.93
CA THR A 278 14.07 0.79 -0.75
C THR A 278 14.87 0.55 0.53
N LEU A 279 15.56 -0.59 0.66
CA LEU A 279 16.31 -0.97 1.85
C LEU A 279 17.79 -0.61 1.81
N SER A 280 18.35 -0.48 0.61
CA SER A 280 19.77 -0.24 0.37
C SER A 280 20.24 1.02 1.10
N ILE A 281 21.37 0.88 1.78
CA ILE A 281 22.07 1.96 2.45
C ILE A 281 23.03 2.54 1.42
N ARG A 282 22.97 3.86 1.16
CA ARG A 282 24.09 4.51 0.47
C ARG A 282 25.27 4.54 1.41
N ILE A 283 26.39 3.95 0.98
CA ILE A 283 27.69 4.24 1.59
C ILE A 283 28.00 5.70 1.19
N PRO A 284 28.26 6.62 2.15
CA PRO A 284 28.35 8.07 1.91
C PRO A 284 29.53 8.52 1.02
N ILE A 285 30.30 7.61 0.44
CA ILE A 285 31.51 7.90 -0.34
C ILE A 285 31.19 8.49 -1.72
N PHE A 286 29.99 8.24 -2.28
CA PHE A 286 29.54 8.82 -3.54
C PHE A 286 28.48 9.91 -3.32
N GLN A 287 28.80 10.90 -2.49
CA GLN A 287 28.20 12.22 -2.66
C GLN A 287 28.73 12.79 -3.97
N HIS A 288 27.94 12.66 -5.03
CA HIS A 288 28.18 13.45 -6.23
C HIS A 288 28.09 14.91 -5.78
N ARG A 289 29.24 15.56 -5.69
CA ARG A 289 29.42 16.97 -5.39
C ARG A 289 28.39 17.73 -6.20
N GLU A 290 27.31 18.19 -5.55
CA GLU A 290 26.45 19.20 -6.15
C GLU A 290 27.39 20.34 -6.50
N VAL A 291 27.58 20.57 -7.79
CA VAL A 291 28.28 21.73 -8.31
C VAL A 291 27.49 22.92 -7.81
N ARG A 292 28.00 23.58 -6.76
CA ARG A 292 27.53 24.89 -6.31
C ARG A 292 27.54 25.80 -7.54
N PRO A 293 26.39 26.27 -8.06
CA PRO A 293 26.40 27.34 -9.05
C PRO A 293 26.66 28.63 -8.25
N GLY A 294 27.94 28.87 -7.97
CA GLY A 294 28.39 29.94 -7.08
C GLY A 294 29.89 30.20 -7.17
N ALA A 295 30.50 29.84 -8.30
CA ALA A 295 31.82 30.31 -8.69
C ALA A 295 31.66 31.08 -9.99
N THR A 296 30.94 32.21 -9.93
CA THR A 296 31.26 33.32 -10.82
C THR A 296 32.70 33.71 -10.51
N SER A 297 33.61 33.28 -11.38
CA SER A 297 34.96 33.80 -11.45
C SER A 297 34.84 35.31 -11.64
N SER A 298 35.01 36.06 -10.56
CA SER A 298 35.22 37.50 -10.62
C SER A 298 36.62 37.69 -11.17
N LEU A 299 36.72 37.74 -12.49
CA LEU A 299 37.85 38.31 -13.21
C LEU A 299 37.96 39.78 -12.77
N ALA A 300 38.74 40.00 -11.71
CA ALA A 300 39.17 41.33 -11.31
C ALA A 300 40.11 41.85 -12.39
N LEU A 301 39.59 42.71 -13.27
CA LEU A 301 40.40 43.60 -14.09
C LEU A 301 41.11 44.57 -13.14
N ALA A 302 42.38 44.29 -12.86
CA ALA A 302 43.27 45.25 -12.24
C ALA A 302 43.51 46.42 -13.22
N PRO A 303 43.52 47.68 -12.76
CA PRO A 303 43.84 48.82 -13.62
C PRO A 303 45.34 48.81 -13.95
N GLU A 304 45.68 49.08 -15.22
CA GLU A 304 47.06 49.24 -15.69
C GLU A 304 47.78 50.38 -14.94
N PRO A 305 49.10 50.25 -14.68
CA PRO A 305 49.90 51.36 -14.16
C PRO A 305 50.20 52.37 -15.28
N GLU A 306 49.92 53.64 -15.01
CA GLU A 306 50.42 54.77 -15.79
C GLU A 306 51.96 54.81 -15.67
N GLU A 307 52.66 54.65 -16.80
CA GLU A 307 54.06 55.04 -16.94
C GLU A 307 54.17 56.31 -17.80
N ALA A 308 55.04 57.20 -17.34
CA ALA A 308 55.35 58.53 -17.88
C ALA A 308 56.25 58.49 -19.13
#